data_AF-A0A2J8TQ28-F1
#
_entry.id   AF-A0A2J8TQ28-F1
#
_cell.length_a   1.000
_cell.length_b   1.000
_cell.length_c   1.000
_cell.angle_alpha   90.00
_cell.angle_beta   90.00
_cell.angle_gamma   90.00
#
_symmetry.space_group_name_H-M   'P 1'
#
loop_
_entity.id
_entity.type
_entity.pdbx_description
1 polymer ?
#
loop_
_entity_poly.entity_id
_entity_poly.type
_entity_poly.pdbx_seq_one_letter_code
_entity_poly.pdbx_strand_id
1 'polypeptide(L)'
;MEGPVLSLGLLAALAVCGSWGLNEEERLIRHLFQEKGYNKELRPVAHKEESVDVALALTLSNLISLKEVEETLTTNVWIEHGWTDNRLKWNAEEFGNISVLRLPPDMQ
;
A
#
# COMPACT_ATOMS: atom_id res chain seq x y z
N MET A 1 5.76 52.17 16.64
CA MET A 1 5.56 51.14 17.66
C MET A 1 5.27 49.82 16.94
N GLU A 2 6.19 49.35 16.08
CA GLU A 2 5.86 48.37 15.02
C GLU A 2 6.50 46.97 15.22
N GLY A 3 7.31 46.80 16.28
CA GLY A 3 8.17 45.62 16.47
C GLY A 3 7.49 44.29 16.86
N PRO A 4 6.42 44.24 17.68
CA PRO A 4 5.88 42.96 18.15
C PRO A 4 4.88 42.31 17.18
N VAL A 5 4.29 43.08 16.25
CA VAL A 5 3.27 42.56 15.33
C VAL A 5 3.91 41.81 14.17
N LEU A 6 5.07 42.30 13.69
CA LEU A 6 5.85 41.65 12.63
C LEU A 6 6.51 40.36 13.10
N SER A 7 6.98 40.30 14.36
CA SER A 7 7.56 39.09 14.93
C SER A 7 6.53 37.99 15.19
N LEU A 8 5.31 38.35 15.65
CA LEU A 8 4.19 37.41 15.73
C LEU A 8 3.75 36.92 14.36
N GLY A 9 3.67 37.80 13.36
CA GLY A 9 3.33 37.44 11.98
C GLY A 9 4.34 36.47 11.36
N LEU A 10 5.64 36.68 11.61
CA LEU A 10 6.71 35.80 11.13
C LEU A 10 6.68 34.42 11.80
N LEU A 11 6.39 34.36 13.10
CA LEU A 11 6.21 33.11 13.84
C LEU A 11 4.97 32.33 13.36
N ALA A 12 3.85 33.02 13.11
CA ALA A 12 2.66 32.42 12.53
C ALA A 12 2.92 31.88 11.11
N ALA A 13 3.65 32.62 10.28
CA ALA A 13 4.03 32.17 8.93
C ALA A 13 4.96 30.96 8.96
N LEU A 14 5.92 30.90 9.91
CA LEU A 14 6.80 29.74 10.10
C LEU A 14 6.04 28.50 10.63
N ALA A 15 5.06 28.69 11.51
CA ALA A 15 4.21 27.59 11.99
C ALA A 15 3.26 27.05 10.90
N VAL A 16 2.74 27.93 10.06
CA VAL A 16 1.88 27.55 8.91
C VAL A 16 2.71 26.86 7.81
N CYS A 17 3.93 27.31 7.55
CA CYS A 17 4.82 26.71 6.54
C CYS A 17 5.43 25.38 7.00
N GLY A 18 5.72 25.22 8.30
CA GLY A 18 6.27 23.99 8.88
C GLY A 18 5.30 22.79 8.90
N SER A 19 4.02 23.00 8.59
CA SER A 19 2.99 21.96 8.57
C SER A 19 2.75 21.36 7.17
N TRP A 20 3.47 21.81 6.13
CA TRP A 20 3.30 21.37 4.74
C TRP A 20 4.16 20.15 4.38
N GLY A 21 4.55 19.37 5.39
CA GLY A 21 5.30 18.12 5.21
C GLY A 21 4.47 16.89 5.56
N LEU A 22 3.16 16.91 5.32
CA LEU A 22 2.32 15.74 5.57
C LEU A 22 2.60 14.71 4.46
N ASN A 23 3.09 13.53 4.86
CA ASN A 23 3.30 12.45 3.92
C ASN A 23 1.93 11.96 3.41
N GLU A 24 1.59 12.28 2.16
CA GLU A 24 0.31 11.90 1.55
C GLU A 24 0.12 10.39 1.48
N GLU A 25 1.22 9.61 1.36
CA GLU A 25 1.17 8.14 1.44
C GLU A 25 0.75 7.67 2.83
N GLU A 26 1.29 8.29 3.88
CA GLU A 26 0.92 7.96 5.26
C GLU A 26 -0.55 8.29 5.53
N ARG A 27 -1.03 9.44 5.02
CA ARG A 27 -2.44 9.82 5.13
C ARG A 27 -3.33 8.84 4.39
N LEU A 28 -2.94 8.41 3.19
CA LEU A 28 -3.67 7.41 2.41
C LEU A 28 -3.72 6.06 3.13
N ILE A 29 -2.59 5.61 3.69
CA ILE A 29 -2.53 4.38 4.49
C ILE A 29 -3.49 4.44 5.68
N ARG A 30 -3.44 5.53 6.46
CA ARG A 30 -4.36 5.71 7.60
C ARG A 30 -5.82 5.71 7.15
N HIS A 31 -6.14 6.36 6.04
CA HIS A 31 -7.47 6.38 5.48
C HIS A 31 -7.96 4.97 5.07
N LEU A 32 -7.13 4.20 4.36
CA LEU A 32 -7.50 2.86 3.89
C LEU A 32 -7.62 1.84 5.03
N PHE A 33 -6.71 1.85 6.00
CA PHE A 33 -6.66 0.82 7.03
C PHE A 33 -7.39 1.19 8.33
N GLN A 34 -7.33 2.45 8.76
CA GLN A 34 -7.95 2.89 10.02
C GLN A 34 -9.35 3.44 9.80
N GLU A 35 -9.51 4.42 8.91
CA GLU A 35 -10.80 5.11 8.73
C GLU A 35 -11.85 4.22 8.03
N LYS A 36 -11.44 3.48 6.99
CA LYS A 36 -12.30 2.49 6.32
C LYS A 36 -12.41 1.16 7.07
N GLY A 37 -11.61 0.94 8.11
CA GLY A 37 -11.61 -0.29 8.92
C GLY A 37 -11.34 -1.56 8.09
N TYR A 38 -10.30 -1.52 7.26
CA TYR A 38 -9.95 -2.66 6.41
C TYR A 38 -9.61 -3.91 7.23
N ASN A 39 -10.14 -5.07 6.81
CA ASN A 39 -9.86 -6.36 7.42
C ASN A 39 -9.43 -7.41 6.39
N LYS A 40 -8.18 -7.87 6.50
CA LYS A 40 -7.48 -8.87 5.67
C LYS A 40 -8.07 -10.25 5.79
N GLU A 41 -8.69 -10.59 6.92
CA GLU A 41 -9.31 -11.90 7.13
C GLU A 41 -10.59 -12.07 6.30
N LEU A 42 -11.12 -10.97 5.76
CA LEU A 42 -12.30 -10.97 4.90
C LEU A 42 -11.91 -10.95 3.43
N ARG A 43 -12.60 -11.78 2.64
CA ARG A 43 -12.46 -11.81 1.18
C ARG A 43 -12.84 -10.45 0.57
N PRO A 44 -12.08 -9.96 -0.42
CA PRO A 44 -12.27 -8.65 -1.02
C PRO A 44 -13.40 -8.60 -2.07
N VAL A 45 -14.63 -8.89 -1.65
CA VAL A 45 -15.82 -8.90 -2.52
C VAL A 45 -16.86 -7.90 -2.04
N ALA A 46 -17.65 -7.35 -2.96
CA ALA A 46 -18.74 -6.44 -2.62
C ALA A 46 -19.99 -7.23 -2.19
N HIS A 47 -20.26 -8.32 -2.91
CA HIS A 47 -21.36 -9.23 -2.65
C HIS A 47 -20.84 -10.63 -2.32
N LYS A 48 -21.59 -11.39 -1.52
CA LYS A 48 -21.13 -12.71 -1.06
C LYS A 48 -21.04 -13.74 -2.18
N GLU A 49 -21.86 -13.53 -3.20
CA GLU A 49 -22.02 -14.35 -4.39
C GLU A 49 -20.85 -14.21 -5.37
N GLU A 50 -20.00 -13.20 -5.19
CA GLU A 50 -18.85 -12.95 -6.06
C GLU A 50 -17.63 -13.81 -5.69
N SER A 51 -16.91 -14.24 -6.73
CA SER A 51 -15.59 -14.88 -6.63
C SER A 51 -14.48 -13.84 -6.73
N VAL A 52 -13.32 -14.17 -6.17
CA VAL A 52 -12.10 -13.37 -6.33
C VAL A 52 -11.24 -14.09 -7.36
N ASP A 53 -11.01 -13.43 -8.50
CA ASP A 53 -10.14 -13.97 -9.53
C ASP A 53 -8.68 -13.69 -9.17
N VAL A 54 -7.91 -14.75 -8.98
CA VAL A 54 -6.48 -14.69 -8.65
C VAL A 54 -5.68 -15.18 -9.86
N ALA A 55 -4.96 -14.26 -10.49
CA ALA A 55 -3.99 -14.58 -11.53
C ALA A 55 -2.70 -15.05 -10.87
N LEU A 56 -2.20 -16.21 -11.27
CA LEU A 56 -0.93 -16.76 -10.82
C LEU A 56 0.00 -16.92 -12.02
N ALA A 57 1.21 -16.41 -11.89
CA ALA A 57 2.28 -16.62 -12.85
C ALA A 57 3.51 -17.19 -12.12
N LEU A 58 4.21 -18.08 -12.82
CA LEU A 58 5.37 -18.79 -12.33
C LEU A 58 6.51 -18.59 -13.33
N THR A 59 7.57 -17.96 -12.86
CA THR A 59 8.78 -17.74 -13.65
C THR A 59 9.91 -18.55 -13.02
N LEU A 60 10.31 -19.64 -13.67
CA LEU A 60 11.43 -20.45 -13.22
C LEU A 60 12.74 -19.66 -13.40
N SER A 61 13.44 -19.40 -12.30
CA SER A 61 14.72 -18.72 -12.34
C SER A 61 15.86 -19.70 -12.58
N ASN A 62 15.96 -20.75 -11.75
CA ASN A 62 17.04 -21.74 -11.84
C ASN A 62 16.53 -23.13 -11.44
N LEU A 63 17.04 -24.17 -12.10
CA LEU A 63 16.90 -25.55 -11.67
C LEU A 63 18.16 -25.92 -10.85
N ILE A 64 17.99 -26.17 -9.55
CA ILE A 64 19.10 -26.36 -8.60
C ILE A 64 19.56 -27.82 -8.62
N SER A 65 18.63 -28.76 -8.46
CA SER A 65 18.96 -30.19 -8.50
C SER A 65 17.74 -31.05 -8.76
N LEU A 66 17.95 -32.21 -9.39
CA LEU A 66 16.97 -33.29 -9.51
C LEU A 66 17.60 -34.56 -8.93
N LYS A 67 16.95 -35.13 -7.92
CA LYS A 67 17.33 -36.41 -7.34
C LYS A 67 16.26 -37.44 -7.67
N GLU A 68 16.47 -38.22 -8.71
CA GLU A 68 15.48 -39.19 -9.21
C GLU A 68 15.17 -40.30 -8.20
N VAL A 69 16.20 -40.80 -7.49
CA VAL A 69 16.02 -41.85 -6.47
C VAL A 69 15.19 -41.36 -5.27
N GLU A 70 15.28 -40.07 -4.95
CA GLU A 70 14.52 -39.42 -3.86
C GLU A 70 13.27 -38.69 -4.39
N GLU A 71 12.98 -38.79 -5.70
CA GLU A 71 11.90 -38.07 -6.41
C GLU A 71 11.79 -36.57 -6.06
N THR A 72 12.93 -35.93 -5.81
CA THR A 72 12.98 -34.54 -5.31
C THR A 72 13.57 -33.60 -6.34
N LEU A 73 12.81 -32.57 -6.71
CA LEU A 73 13.23 -31.48 -7.59
C LEU A 73 13.38 -30.18 -6.78
N THR A 74 14.58 -29.61 -6.77
CA THR A 74 14.88 -28.33 -6.13
C THR A 74 15.02 -27.25 -7.20
N THR A 75 14.18 -26.22 -7.17
CA THR A 75 14.22 -25.09 -8.11
C THR A 75 14.04 -23.76 -7.39
N ASN A 76 14.55 -22.68 -7.99
CA ASN A 76 14.25 -21.32 -7.58
C ASN A 76 13.22 -20.74 -8.56
N VAL A 77 12.09 -20.30 -8.04
CA VAL A 77 10.95 -19.80 -8.81
C VAL A 77 10.52 -18.44 -8.27
N TRP A 78 10.13 -17.55 -9.19
CA TRP A 78 9.36 -16.36 -8.87
C TRP A 78 7.88 -16.70 -9.02
N ILE A 79 7.13 -16.47 -7.96
CA ILE A 79 5.67 -16.61 -7.96
C ILE A 79 5.09 -15.21 -7.94
N GLU A 80 4.34 -14.89 -8.98
CA GLU A 80 3.60 -13.65 -9.08
C GLU A 80 2.11 -13.96 -8.88
N HIS A 81 1.48 -13.19 -8.01
CA HIS A 81 0.05 -13.27 -7.73
C HIS A 81 -0.59 -11.89 -7.92
N GLY A 82 -1.72 -11.86 -8.63
CA GLY A 82 -2.45 -10.63 -8.91
C GLY A 82 -3.94 -10.85 -8.70
N TRP A 83 -4.56 -9.97 -7.93
CA TRP A 83 -6.01 -9.91 -7.76
C TRP A 83 -6.45 -8.45 -7.57
N THR A 84 -7.75 -8.18 -7.69
CA THR A 84 -8.31 -6.84 -7.47
C THR A 84 -9.06 -6.80 -6.14
N ASP A 85 -8.68 -5.90 -5.23
CA ASP A 85 -9.44 -5.62 -4.01
C ASP A 85 -10.26 -4.34 -4.18
N ASN A 86 -11.59 -4.47 -4.10
CA ASN A 86 -12.51 -3.34 -4.24
C ASN A 86 -12.48 -2.34 -3.07
N ARG A 87 -12.00 -2.76 -1.90
CA ARG A 87 -11.96 -1.95 -0.67
C ARG A 87 -10.73 -1.05 -0.63
N LEU A 88 -9.64 -1.46 -1.28
CA LEU A 88 -8.38 -0.73 -1.39
C LEU A 88 -8.38 0.26 -2.57
N LYS A 89 -9.50 0.94 -2.80
CA LYS A 89 -9.64 1.98 -3.82
C LYS A 89 -9.61 3.37 -3.19
N TRP A 90 -8.94 4.31 -3.84
CA TRP A 90 -8.89 5.72 -3.46
C TRP A 90 -8.91 6.61 -4.70
N ASN A 91 -9.21 7.90 -4.50
CA ASN A 91 -9.11 8.92 -5.53
C ASN A 91 -7.69 9.52 -5.49
N ALA A 92 -6.91 9.37 -6.56
CA ALA A 92 -5.51 9.83 -6.57
C ALA A 92 -5.40 11.36 -6.38
N GLU A 93 -6.33 12.14 -6.93
CA GLU A 93 -6.33 13.60 -6.83
C GLU A 93 -6.43 14.11 -5.38
N GLU A 94 -7.11 13.34 -4.53
CA GLU A 94 -7.25 13.68 -3.11
C GLU A 94 -5.97 13.47 -2.32
N PHE A 95 -5.08 12.57 -2.74
CA PHE A 95 -3.87 12.16 -2.01
C PHE A 95 -2.59 12.47 -2.80
N GLY A 96 -2.50 13.65 -3.42
CA GLY A 96 -1.26 14.09 -4.09
C GLY A 96 -0.92 13.31 -5.36
N ASN A 97 -1.93 12.79 -6.08
CA ASN A 97 -1.79 12.00 -7.31
C ASN A 97 -1.02 10.68 -7.15
N ILE A 98 -1.10 10.06 -5.97
CA ILE A 98 -0.52 8.73 -5.74
C ILE A 98 -1.29 7.68 -6.56
N SER A 99 -0.61 7.10 -7.55
CA SER A 99 -1.15 6.05 -8.41
C SER A 99 -0.79 4.64 -7.94
N VAL A 100 0.30 4.48 -7.18
CA VAL A 100 0.80 3.20 -6.69
C VAL A 100 1.17 3.34 -5.23
N LEU A 101 0.61 2.46 -4.40
CA LEU A 101 0.94 2.36 -2.99
C LEU A 101 1.57 0.99 -2.72
N ARG A 102 2.74 0.98 -2.06
CA ARG A 102 3.45 -0.25 -1.69
C ARG A 102 3.27 -0.53 -0.21
N LEU A 103 2.84 -1.74 0.12
CA LEU A 103 2.53 -2.14 1.48
C LEU A 103 3.26 -3.44 1.83
N PRO A 104 3.68 -3.64 3.09
CA PRO A 104 4.12 -4.94 3.54
C PRO A 104 2.96 -5.96 3.48
N PRO A 105 3.23 -7.23 3.15
CA PRO A 105 2.18 -8.25 3.08
C PRO A 105 1.54 -8.52 4.45
N ASP A 106 2.32 -8.37 5.52
CA ASP A 106 1.88 -8.58 6.89
C ASP A 106 1.16 -7.36 7.47
N MET A 107 0.88 -6.33 6.66
CA MET A 107 0.26 -5.10 7.12
C MET A 107 -1.21 -5.32 7.49
N GLN A 108 -1.39 -5.82 8.71
CA GLN A 108 -2.54 -5.68 9.60
C GLN A 108 -2.23 -6.28 10.97
#